data_AF-A0A498P1F2-F1
#
_entry.id   AF-A0A498P1F2-F1
#
_cell.length_a   1.000
_cell.length_b   1.000
_cell.length_c   1.000
_cell.angle_alpha   90.00
_cell.angle_beta   90.00
_cell.angle_gamma   90.00
#
_symmetry.space_group_name_H-M   'P 1'
#
loop_
_entity.id
_entity.type
_entity.pdbx_description
1 polymer ?
#
loop_
_entity_poly.entity_id
_entity_poly.type
_entity_poly.pdbx_seq_one_letter_code
_entity_poly.pdbx_strand_id
1 'polypeptide(L)'
;MSSTSVPSGDAQNTEINSGTVWRKRKKSTAGTSSKKKATPVDHAVHMDNNGDDTEATVAPTAFLHIKNKQLKLCEAKKKQHTVTEKISDRTKETDSLRQQVGQSTDDARHPEEVIKRYRKVLKAYKKGRKLSVAYRKVGVDRNTIVANAPICELAVVAPKKYKELLVAHTPQQRLQDFAKKCLEVLINDPNLLRDVEHQKKKGKLIPLSTKP
;
A
#
# COMPACT_ATOMS: atom_id res chain seq x y z
N MET A 1 8.42 13.03 64.53
CA MET A 1 9.72 12.44 64.18
C MET A 1 9.37 11.07 63.57
N SER A 2 9.20 11.02 62.25
CA SER A 2 10.21 10.50 61.29
C SER A 2 10.45 9.00 61.56
N SER A 3 10.26 8.05 60.64
CA SER A 3 10.60 8.05 59.21
C SER A 3 10.00 6.80 58.51
N THR A 4 9.79 6.87 57.18
CA THR A 4 10.13 5.89 56.10
C THR A 4 9.78 4.39 56.27
N SER A 5 9.39 3.58 55.27
CA SER A 5 9.44 3.64 53.80
C SER A 5 8.60 2.49 53.21
N VAL A 6 8.35 2.58 51.90
CA VAL A 6 7.48 1.77 51.04
C VAL A 6 8.22 0.51 50.46
N PRO A 7 7.70 -0.25 49.47
CA PRO A 7 7.40 -1.70 49.56
C PRO A 7 8.37 -2.61 48.75
N SER A 8 8.21 -3.92 48.87
CA SER A 8 8.86 -4.95 48.02
C SER A 8 7.76 -5.90 47.50
N GLY A 9 7.48 -5.97 46.19
CA GLY A 9 8.15 -6.86 45.24
C GLY A 9 7.35 -8.17 45.15
N ASP A 10 6.33 -8.23 44.29
CA ASP A 10 6.35 -8.86 42.95
C ASP A 10 6.33 -10.40 42.95
N ALA A 11 5.24 -10.96 42.41
CA ALA A 11 5.22 -12.02 41.39
C ALA A 11 3.83 -12.71 41.35
N GLN A 12 2.89 -12.17 40.56
CA GLN A 12 1.77 -12.97 40.07
C GLN A 12 2.11 -13.52 38.69
N ASN A 13 2.28 -14.84 38.67
CA ASN A 13 2.41 -15.67 37.48
C ASN A 13 1.08 -15.63 36.69
N THR A 14 1.11 -15.10 35.46
CA THR A 14 0.00 -15.23 34.49
C THR A 14 0.54 -15.84 33.21
N GLU A 15 0.53 -17.17 33.17
CA GLU A 15 0.76 -17.95 31.96
C GLU A 15 -0.49 -17.88 31.07
N ILE A 16 -0.40 -17.12 29.97
CA ILE A 16 -1.40 -17.07 28.91
C ILE A 16 -0.89 -17.93 27.75
N ASN A 17 -1.40 -19.15 27.64
CA ASN A 17 -1.08 -20.08 26.56
C ASN A 17 -1.85 -19.69 25.29
N SER A 18 -1.16 -19.04 24.33
CA SER A 18 -1.69 -18.74 23.00
C SER A 18 -1.25 -19.81 21.99
N GLY A 19 -2.06 -20.86 21.84
CA GLY A 19 -1.90 -21.84 20.77
C GLY A 19 -2.49 -21.32 19.46
N THR A 20 -1.66 -20.91 18.50
CA THR A 20 -2.07 -20.76 17.09
C THR A 20 -1.04 -21.43 16.19
N VAL A 21 -1.43 -22.58 15.65
CA VAL A 21 -0.64 -23.43 14.76
C VAL A 21 -0.55 -22.80 13.38
N TRP A 22 0.64 -22.35 12.98
CA TRP A 22 0.95 -21.94 11.61
C TRP A 22 1.15 -23.17 10.70
N ARG A 23 0.27 -23.32 9.69
CA ARG A 23 0.46 -24.29 8.62
C ARG A 23 1.56 -23.81 7.66
N LYS A 24 2.66 -24.55 7.68
CA LYS A 24 3.84 -24.45 6.81
C LYS A 24 3.45 -24.81 5.37
N ARG A 25 3.44 -23.83 4.45
CA ARG A 25 3.23 -24.09 3.01
C ARG A 25 4.54 -24.49 2.36
N LYS A 26 4.55 -25.68 1.75
CA LYS A 26 5.69 -26.31 1.06
C LYS A 26 6.16 -25.45 -0.13
N LYS A 27 7.48 -25.25 -0.21
CA LYS A 27 8.21 -24.80 -1.41
C LYS A 27 8.25 -25.95 -2.41
N SER A 28 7.81 -25.69 -3.64
CA SER A 28 8.02 -26.59 -4.78
C SER A 28 9.14 -26.03 -5.64
N THR A 29 10.20 -26.82 -5.79
CA THR A 29 11.32 -26.67 -6.72
C THR A 29 10.96 -27.31 -8.06
N ALA A 30 11.13 -26.61 -9.18
CA ALA A 30 11.27 -27.24 -10.51
C ALA A 30 11.88 -26.30 -11.55
N GLY A 31 13.16 -26.54 -11.84
CA GLY A 31 13.83 -26.46 -13.15
C GLY A 31 13.53 -25.32 -14.11
N THR A 32 14.38 -24.29 -14.11
CA THR A 32 14.57 -23.38 -15.25
C THR A 32 15.55 -24.03 -16.22
N SER A 33 15.02 -24.67 -17.28
CA SER A 33 15.83 -25.16 -18.41
C SER A 33 15.94 -24.06 -19.45
N SER A 34 17.17 -23.58 -19.66
CA SER A 34 17.55 -22.64 -20.70
C SER A 34 17.26 -23.20 -22.09
N LYS A 35 16.46 -22.50 -22.90
CA LYS A 35 16.41 -22.72 -24.35
C LYS A 35 16.26 -21.41 -25.14
N LYS A 36 17.43 -20.93 -25.58
CA LYS A 36 17.78 -20.28 -26.85
C LYS A 36 16.71 -19.45 -27.56
N LYS A 37 16.96 -18.14 -27.57
CA LYS A 37 16.39 -17.12 -28.44
C LYS A 37 16.96 -17.32 -29.86
N ALA A 38 16.11 -17.61 -30.84
CA ALA A 38 16.43 -17.52 -32.27
C ALA A 38 15.40 -16.58 -32.92
N THR A 39 15.93 -15.67 -33.72
CA THR A 39 15.25 -14.60 -34.46
C THR A 39 14.37 -15.14 -35.59
N PRO A 40 13.30 -14.44 -35.99
CA PRO A 40 12.52 -14.80 -37.16
C PRO A 40 13.26 -14.34 -38.42
N VAL A 41 13.51 -15.26 -39.34
CA VAL A 41 13.90 -14.95 -40.72
C VAL A 41 12.68 -15.16 -41.60
N ASP A 42 12.25 -14.08 -42.22
CA ASP A 42 11.27 -14.03 -43.31
C ASP A 42 11.64 -15.01 -44.41
N HIS A 43 10.76 -15.97 -44.72
CA HIS A 43 10.73 -16.63 -46.02
C HIS A 43 9.27 -16.82 -46.42
N ALA A 44 8.83 -15.98 -47.34
CA ALA A 44 7.67 -16.21 -48.16
C ALA A 44 7.84 -17.54 -48.90
N VAL A 45 6.96 -18.49 -48.64
CA VAL A 45 6.75 -19.65 -49.51
C VAL A 45 5.38 -19.49 -50.14
N HIS A 46 5.41 -18.85 -51.30
CA HIS A 46 4.54 -19.13 -52.42
C HIS A 46 4.47 -20.65 -52.60
N MET A 47 3.29 -21.25 -52.49
CA MET A 47 3.04 -22.60 -52.95
C MET A 47 1.78 -22.56 -53.80
N ASP A 48 2.02 -22.85 -55.06
CA ASP A 48 1.11 -22.82 -56.19
C ASP A 48 -0.18 -23.59 -55.96
N ASN A 49 -1.23 -22.99 -56.49
CA ASN A 49 -2.54 -23.59 -56.69
C ASN A 49 -2.39 -24.63 -57.81
N ASN A 50 -2.36 -25.91 -57.45
CA ASN A 50 -2.60 -27.00 -58.40
C ASN A 50 -3.78 -27.81 -57.88
N GLY A 51 -4.87 -27.72 -58.65
CA GLY A 51 -5.97 -28.66 -58.53
C GLY A 51 -5.48 -30.06 -58.88
N ASP A 52 -5.70 -30.98 -57.95
CA ASP A 52 -5.90 -32.38 -58.26
C ASP A 52 -7.15 -32.81 -57.48
N ASP A 53 -8.22 -33.09 -58.24
CA ASP A 53 -9.43 -33.71 -57.73
C ASP A 53 -9.12 -35.15 -57.33
N THR A 54 -8.47 -35.35 -56.19
CA THR A 54 -8.44 -36.66 -55.54
C THR A 54 -9.54 -36.69 -54.49
N GLU A 55 -10.70 -37.22 -54.89
CA GLU A 55 -11.78 -37.66 -54.01
C GLU A 55 -11.23 -38.78 -53.10
N ALA A 56 -10.52 -38.39 -52.05
CA ALA A 56 -10.23 -39.28 -50.95
C ALA A 56 -11.56 -39.58 -50.27
N THR A 57 -12.11 -40.76 -50.53
CA THR A 57 -13.25 -41.34 -49.80
C THR A 57 -12.85 -41.53 -48.34
N VAL A 58 -12.92 -40.43 -47.58
CA VAL A 58 -12.77 -40.45 -46.14
C VAL A 58 -14.00 -41.18 -45.61
N ALA A 59 -13.80 -42.37 -45.04
CA ALA A 59 -14.88 -43.14 -44.43
C ALA A 59 -15.76 -42.21 -43.58
N PRO A 60 -17.10 -42.35 -43.60
CA PRO A 60 -18.03 -41.43 -42.92
C PRO A 60 -17.68 -41.17 -41.44
N THR A 61 -17.05 -42.16 -40.80
CA THR A 61 -16.51 -42.12 -39.43
C THR A 61 -15.34 -41.14 -39.25
N ALA A 62 -14.43 -41.04 -40.22
CA ALA A 62 -13.29 -40.13 -40.19
C ALA A 62 -13.71 -38.66 -40.43
N PHE A 63 -14.70 -38.41 -41.30
CA PHE A 63 -15.30 -37.08 -41.47
C PHE A 63 -15.99 -36.61 -40.17
N LEU A 64 -16.76 -37.49 -39.53
CA LEU A 64 -17.41 -37.19 -38.25
C LEU A 64 -16.40 -36.91 -37.12
N HIS A 65 -15.28 -37.64 -37.09
CA HIS A 65 -14.22 -37.44 -36.12
C HIS A 65 -13.53 -36.07 -36.29
N ILE A 66 -13.25 -35.67 -37.54
CA ILE A 66 -12.69 -34.35 -37.85
C ILE A 66 -13.65 -33.24 -37.40
N LYS A 67 -14.94 -33.35 -37.71
CA LYS A 67 -15.96 -32.36 -37.31
C LYS A 67 -16.09 -32.25 -35.79
N ASN A 68 -16.11 -33.38 -35.07
CA ASN A 68 -16.15 -33.40 -33.61
C ASN A 68 -14.88 -32.81 -32.97
N LYS A 69 -13.71 -33.05 -33.56
CA LYS A 69 -12.43 -32.47 -33.11
C LYS A 69 -12.44 -30.94 -33.27
N GLN A 70 -12.96 -30.44 -34.40
CA GLN A 70 -13.09 -28.99 -34.64
C GLN A 70 -14.09 -28.33 -33.68
N LEU A 71 -15.21 -29.00 -33.39
CA LEU A 71 -16.24 -28.48 -32.48
C LEU A 71 -15.72 -28.35 -31.04
N LYS A 72 -14.99 -29.36 -30.54
CA LYS A 72 -14.30 -29.31 -29.24
C LYS A 72 -13.27 -28.19 -29.14
N LEU A 73 -12.50 -27.94 -30.22
CA LEU A 73 -11.53 -26.84 -30.27
C LEU A 73 -12.21 -25.46 -30.24
N CYS A 74 -13.35 -25.31 -30.93
CA CYS A 74 -14.13 -24.08 -30.92
C CYS A 74 -14.69 -23.76 -29.53
N GLU A 75 -15.26 -24.77 -28.85
CA GLU A 75 -15.75 -24.61 -27.48
C GLU A 75 -14.64 -24.27 -26.48
N ALA A 76 -13.45 -24.89 -26.62
CA ALA A 76 -12.30 -24.59 -25.78
C ALA A 76 -11.82 -23.14 -25.98
N LYS A 77 -11.77 -22.64 -27.23
CA LYS A 77 -11.41 -21.26 -27.55
C LYS A 77 -12.44 -20.26 -26.99
N LYS A 78 -13.73 -20.56 -27.08
CA LYS A 78 -14.81 -19.71 -26.53
C LYS A 78 -14.73 -19.63 -25.00
N LYS A 79 -14.49 -20.76 -24.32
CA LYS A 79 -14.29 -20.80 -22.86
C LYS A 79 -13.04 -20.02 -22.43
N GLN A 80 -11.93 -20.16 -23.16
CA GLN A 80 -10.71 -19.37 -22.95
C GLN A 80 -11.01 -17.88 -23.07
N HIS A 81 -11.65 -17.44 -24.15
CA HIS A 81 -12.00 -16.02 -24.36
C HIS A 81 -12.85 -15.45 -23.23
N THR A 82 -13.91 -16.16 -22.81
CA THR A 82 -14.77 -15.73 -21.70
C THR A 82 -14.01 -15.64 -20.37
N VAL A 83 -13.03 -16.52 -20.14
CA VAL A 83 -12.19 -16.47 -18.94
C VAL A 83 -11.21 -15.29 -19.02
N THR A 84 -10.58 -15.03 -20.18
CA THR A 84 -9.67 -13.91 -20.38
C THR A 84 -10.37 -12.57 -20.19
N GLU A 85 -11.59 -12.42 -20.72
CA GLU A 85 -12.43 -11.23 -20.57
C GLU A 85 -12.76 -10.95 -19.10
N LYS A 86 -13.24 -11.97 -18.37
CA LYS A 86 -13.53 -11.87 -16.92
C LYS A 86 -12.29 -11.54 -16.08
N ILE A 87 -11.11 -12.06 -16.45
CA ILE A 87 -9.85 -11.70 -15.80
C ILE A 87 -9.50 -10.23 -16.10
N SER A 88 -9.72 -9.76 -17.32
CA SER A 88 -9.45 -8.37 -17.71
C SER A 88 -10.35 -7.38 -16.97
N ASP A 89 -11.61 -7.71 -16.73
CA ASP A 89 -12.53 -6.82 -16.03
C ASP A 89 -12.27 -6.80 -14.53
N ARG A 90 -12.02 -7.98 -13.92
CA ARG A 90 -11.60 -8.05 -12.51
C ARG A 90 -10.27 -7.36 -12.25
N THR A 91 -9.35 -7.32 -13.23
CA THR A 91 -8.07 -6.60 -13.11
C THR A 91 -8.25 -5.09 -13.18
N LYS A 92 -9.14 -4.57 -14.04
CA LYS A 92 -9.52 -3.14 -14.06
C LYS A 92 -10.19 -2.69 -12.76
N GLU A 93 -11.09 -3.51 -12.21
CA GLU A 93 -11.74 -3.23 -10.93
C GLU A 93 -10.73 -3.23 -9.77
N THR A 94 -9.85 -4.22 -9.71
CA THR A 94 -8.82 -4.28 -8.66
C THR A 94 -7.81 -3.14 -8.77
N ASP A 95 -7.44 -2.68 -9.97
CA ASP A 95 -6.56 -1.52 -10.13
C ASP A 95 -7.27 -0.21 -9.75
N SER A 96 -8.56 -0.06 -10.08
CA SER A 96 -9.37 1.08 -9.64
C SER A 96 -9.53 1.12 -8.12
N LEU A 97 -9.81 -0.03 -7.48
CA LEU A 97 -9.84 -0.14 -6.02
C LEU A 97 -8.46 0.12 -5.40
N ARG A 98 -7.38 -0.38 -6.00
CA ARG A 98 -6.00 -0.08 -5.54
C ARG A 98 -5.66 1.40 -5.70
N GLN A 99 -6.17 2.09 -6.71
CA GLN A 99 -5.96 3.52 -6.88
C GLN A 99 -6.76 4.34 -5.86
N GLN A 100 -7.95 3.85 -5.48
CA GLN A 100 -8.78 4.42 -4.42
C GLN A 100 -8.24 4.15 -3.00
N VAL A 101 -7.68 2.96 -2.76
CA VAL A 101 -7.12 2.54 -1.46
C VAL A 101 -5.65 2.96 -1.31
N GLY A 102 -4.87 2.92 -2.38
CA GLY A 102 -3.42 3.16 -2.41
C GLY A 102 -3.02 4.60 -2.12
N GLN A 103 -3.93 5.58 -2.28
CA GLN A 103 -3.67 6.95 -1.80
C GLN A 103 -3.66 7.06 -0.26
N SER A 104 -4.15 6.05 0.47
CA SER A 104 -4.37 6.15 1.91
C SER A 104 -3.35 5.40 2.77
N THR A 105 -2.75 4.29 2.31
CA THR A 105 -2.06 3.35 3.21
C THR A 105 -0.54 3.24 3.09
N ASP A 106 0.09 3.40 1.92
CA ASP A 106 1.56 3.21 1.80
C ASP A 106 2.40 4.48 2.01
N ASP A 107 1.76 5.64 1.89
CA ASP A 107 2.38 6.96 1.98
C ASP A 107 2.76 7.38 3.42
N ALA A 108 2.22 6.73 4.45
CA ALA A 108 2.47 7.09 5.85
C ALA A 108 3.75 6.46 6.44
N ARG A 109 4.73 6.10 5.61
CA ARG A 109 6.01 5.52 6.08
C ARG A 109 7.09 6.57 6.31
N HIS A 110 7.00 7.74 5.66
CA HIS A 110 8.01 8.79 5.73
C HIS A 110 7.52 10.08 6.40
N PRO A 111 8.36 10.73 7.25
CA PRO A 111 8.03 12.01 7.89
C PRO A 111 7.65 13.13 6.92
N GLU A 112 8.21 13.12 5.70
CA GLU A 112 7.93 14.14 4.69
C GLU A 112 6.49 14.05 4.13
N GLU A 113 6.00 12.83 3.93
CA GLU A 113 4.66 12.60 3.41
C GLU A 113 3.60 12.93 4.46
N VAL A 114 3.90 12.70 5.75
CA VAL A 114 3.12 13.23 6.87
C VAL A 114 2.96 14.75 6.75
N ILE A 115 4.05 15.49 6.55
CA ILE A 115 4.02 16.96 6.43
C ILE A 115 3.18 17.39 5.22
N LYS A 116 3.36 16.72 4.07
CA LYS A 116 2.60 17.02 2.86
C LYS A 116 1.10 16.80 3.07
N ARG A 117 0.72 15.69 3.70
CA ARG A 117 -0.66 15.35 4.05
C ARG A 117 -1.26 16.35 5.04
N TYR A 118 -0.51 16.71 6.09
CA TYR A 118 -0.93 17.72 7.06
C TYR A 118 -1.17 19.09 6.40
N ARG A 119 -0.27 19.52 5.49
CA ARG A 119 -0.44 20.75 4.70
C ARG A 119 -1.69 20.71 3.82
N LYS A 120 -2.03 19.56 3.21
CA LYS A 120 -3.27 19.39 2.44
C LYS A 120 -4.50 19.60 3.34
N VAL A 121 -4.52 19.00 4.54
CA VAL A 121 -5.60 19.19 5.52
C VAL A 121 -5.70 20.65 5.95
N LEU A 122 -4.58 21.30 6.25
CA LEU A 122 -4.54 22.71 6.62
C LEU A 122 -5.11 23.60 5.50
N LYS A 123 -4.70 23.38 4.25
CA LYS A 123 -5.27 24.09 3.08
C LYS A 123 -6.77 23.85 2.96
N ALA A 124 -7.23 22.63 3.23
CA ALA A 124 -8.65 22.30 3.16
C ALA A 124 -9.47 22.97 4.27
N TYR A 125 -8.90 23.09 5.48
CA TYR A 125 -9.45 23.77 6.65
C TYR A 125 -9.53 25.29 6.43
N LYS A 126 -8.45 25.91 5.92
CA LYS A 126 -8.40 27.35 5.61
C LYS A 126 -9.49 27.84 4.64
N LYS A 127 -10.05 26.96 3.82
CA LYS A 127 -11.18 27.26 2.93
C LYS A 127 -12.54 27.30 3.67
N GLY A 128 -12.55 27.70 4.94
CA GLY A 128 -13.77 27.84 5.76
C GLY A 128 -14.46 26.53 6.13
N ARG A 129 -13.80 25.38 6.01
CA ARG A 129 -14.41 24.08 6.31
C ARG A 129 -14.16 23.64 7.74
N LYS A 130 -15.17 23.01 8.36
CA LYS A 130 -14.99 22.25 9.60
C LYS A 130 -13.87 21.22 9.42
N LEU A 131 -13.09 21.00 10.47
CA LEU A 131 -11.90 20.15 10.42
C LEU A 131 -12.23 18.70 10.02
N SER A 132 -13.38 18.17 10.46
CA SER A 132 -13.89 16.85 10.03
C SER A 132 -14.13 16.74 8.52
N VAL A 133 -14.60 17.82 7.88
CA VAL A 133 -14.78 17.87 6.42
C VAL A 133 -13.43 17.95 5.71
N ALA A 134 -12.47 18.67 6.29
CA ALA A 134 -11.11 18.75 5.76
C ALA A 134 -10.42 17.37 5.77
N TYR A 135 -10.56 16.61 6.85
CA TYR A 135 -10.07 15.22 6.95
C TYR A 135 -10.65 14.32 5.85
N ARG A 136 -11.99 14.28 5.72
CA ARG A 136 -12.66 13.48 4.68
C ARG A 136 -12.24 13.88 3.27
N LYS A 137 -12.11 15.17 3.00
CA LYS A 137 -11.71 15.67 1.67
C LYS A 137 -10.29 15.26 1.28
N VAL A 138 -9.38 15.18 2.26
CA VAL A 138 -8.00 14.73 2.01
C VAL A 138 -7.89 13.20 2.06
N GLY A 139 -8.89 12.50 2.59
CA GLY A 139 -8.88 11.04 2.73
C GLY A 139 -8.03 10.57 3.91
N VAL A 140 -8.00 11.32 5.01
CA VAL A 140 -7.15 11.02 6.17
C VAL A 140 -7.97 10.93 7.43
N ASP A 141 -7.64 9.97 8.28
CA ASP A 141 -8.26 9.83 9.59
C ASP A 141 -7.78 10.90 10.58
N ARG A 142 -8.67 11.30 11.51
CA ARG A 142 -8.35 12.29 12.55
C ARG A 142 -7.19 11.85 13.43
N ASN A 143 -7.21 10.60 13.92
CA ASN A 143 -6.19 10.10 14.82
C ASN A 143 -4.84 10.02 14.12
N THR A 144 -4.82 9.73 12.82
CA THR A 144 -3.59 9.80 12.01
C THR A 144 -2.99 11.20 11.99
N ILE A 145 -3.82 12.25 11.83
CA ILE A 145 -3.33 13.64 11.88
C ILE A 145 -2.87 14.02 13.28
N VAL A 146 -3.60 13.60 14.32
CA VAL A 146 -3.26 13.90 15.72
C VAL A 146 -1.98 13.21 16.14
N ALA A 147 -1.83 11.91 15.89
CA ALA A 147 -0.66 11.13 16.27
C ALA A 147 0.63 11.64 15.60
N ASN A 148 0.52 12.18 14.39
CA ASN A 148 1.65 12.71 13.64
C ASN A 148 1.77 14.24 13.71
N ALA A 149 0.93 14.92 14.49
CA ALA A 149 0.99 16.37 14.65
C ALA A 149 2.34 16.87 15.17
N PRO A 150 3.00 16.22 16.16
CA PRO A 150 4.28 16.69 16.68
C PRO A 150 5.38 16.81 15.60
N ILE A 151 5.38 15.92 14.60
CA ILE A 151 6.29 15.98 13.44
C ILE A 151 6.10 17.31 12.70
N CYS A 152 4.85 17.67 12.42
CA CYS A 152 4.50 18.87 11.66
C CYS A 152 4.72 20.14 12.48
N GLU A 153 4.37 20.10 13.77
CA GLU A 153 4.55 21.20 14.70
C GLU A 153 6.03 21.57 14.84
N LEU A 154 6.90 20.57 15.08
CA LEU A 154 8.33 20.78 15.16
C LEU A 154 8.92 21.26 13.83
N ALA A 155 8.48 20.69 12.70
CA ALA A 155 8.96 21.11 11.38
C ALA A 155 8.62 22.59 11.05
N VAL A 156 7.53 23.13 11.60
CA VAL A 156 7.12 24.52 11.39
C VAL A 156 7.81 25.48 12.36
N VAL A 157 7.94 25.08 13.63
CA VAL A 157 8.47 25.97 14.69
C VAL A 157 9.99 25.94 14.74
N ALA A 158 10.59 24.75 14.65
CA ALA A 158 12.03 24.56 14.73
C ALA A 158 12.53 23.69 13.56
N PRO A 159 12.56 24.22 12.32
CA PRO A 159 12.96 23.46 11.14
C PRO A 159 14.41 22.93 11.22
N LYS A 160 15.30 23.58 11.98
CA LYS A 160 16.67 23.11 12.21
C LYS A 160 16.70 21.82 13.03
N LYS A 161 16.10 21.83 14.24
CA LYS A 161 15.96 20.65 15.10
C LYS A 161 15.25 19.49 14.37
N TYR A 162 14.21 19.81 13.59
CA TYR A 162 13.53 18.80 12.77
C TYR A 162 14.47 18.11 11.77
N LYS A 163 15.30 18.88 11.05
CA LYS A 163 16.27 18.33 10.09
C LYS A 163 17.33 17.48 10.78
N GLU A 164 17.82 17.90 11.95
CA GLU A 164 18.77 17.11 12.75
C GLU A 164 18.18 15.76 13.15
N LEU A 165 16.93 15.74 13.63
CA LEU A 165 16.21 14.50 13.94
C LEU A 165 15.98 13.63 12.69
N LEU A 166 15.71 14.26 11.55
CA LEU A 166 15.47 13.56 10.28
C LEU A 166 16.75 12.89 9.76
N VAL A 167 17.91 13.52 9.91
CA VAL A 167 19.21 12.93 9.55
C VAL A 167 19.55 11.76 10.48
N ALA A 168 19.21 11.86 11.76
CA ALA A 168 19.37 10.77 12.72
C ALA A 168 18.34 9.63 12.56
N HIS A 169 17.31 9.82 11.72
CA HIS A 169 16.25 8.83 11.51
C HIS A 169 16.70 7.76 10.52
N THR A 170 16.76 6.51 10.98
CA THR A 170 17.10 5.38 10.12
C THR A 170 15.85 4.86 9.38
N PRO A 171 15.96 4.34 8.15
CA PRO A 171 14.82 3.82 7.38
C PRO A 171 14.03 2.71 8.09
N GLN A 172 14.65 2.00 9.04
CA GLN A 172 14.05 0.91 9.80
C GLN A 172 13.23 1.41 11.00
N GLN A 173 13.41 2.67 11.43
CA GLN A 173 12.62 3.23 12.53
C GLN A 173 11.16 3.42 12.10
N ARG A 174 10.25 3.12 13.04
CA ARG A 174 8.82 3.31 12.79
C ARG A 174 8.50 4.80 12.87
N LEU A 175 7.64 5.27 11.98
CA LEU A 175 7.19 6.67 11.96
C LEU A 175 6.64 7.13 13.33
N GLN A 176 5.96 6.24 14.05
CA GLN A 176 5.43 6.53 15.40
C GLN A 176 6.52 6.88 16.40
N ASP A 177 7.68 6.21 16.34
CA ASP A 177 8.78 6.47 17.25
C ASP A 177 9.44 7.82 16.91
N PHE A 178 9.51 8.16 15.62
CA PHE A 178 9.93 9.49 15.19
C PHE A 178 8.97 10.59 15.66
N ALA A 179 7.65 10.35 15.61
CA ALA A 179 6.66 11.27 16.14
C ALA A 179 6.80 11.50 17.64
N LYS A 180 7.06 10.44 18.42
CA LYS A 180 7.33 10.53 19.86
C LYS A 180 8.60 11.34 20.15
N LYS A 181 9.70 11.10 19.44
CA LYS A 181 10.93 11.91 19.57
C LYS A 181 10.66 13.40 19.29
N CYS A 182 9.87 13.71 18.27
CA CYS A 182 9.47 15.09 17.99
C CYS A 182 8.64 15.69 19.13
N LEU A 183 7.73 14.91 19.71
CA LEU A 183 6.92 15.31 20.86
C LEU A 183 7.79 15.57 22.10
N GLU A 184 8.73 14.69 22.41
CA GLU A 184 9.68 14.85 23.52
C GLU A 184 10.48 16.15 23.39
N VAL A 185 10.97 16.47 22.18
CA VAL A 185 11.69 17.73 21.92
C VAL A 185 10.79 18.96 22.16
N LEU A 186 9.51 18.88 21.84
CA LEU A 186 8.55 19.95 22.11
C LEU A 186 8.24 20.07 23.61
N ILE A 187 8.01 18.96 24.30
CA ILE A 187 7.70 18.94 25.74
C ILE A 187 8.89 19.46 26.58
N ASN A 188 10.11 19.11 26.20
CA ASN A 188 11.32 19.51 26.91
C ASN A 188 11.69 21.00 26.71
N ASP A 189 11.06 21.70 25.76
CA ASP A 189 11.35 23.11 25.45
C ASP A 189 10.06 23.95 25.45
N PRO A 190 9.71 24.58 26.60
CA PRO A 190 8.48 25.36 26.73
C PRO A 190 8.35 26.52 25.73
N ASN A 191 9.47 27.04 25.22
CA ASN A 191 9.44 28.10 24.20
C ASN A 191 8.87 27.55 22.89
N LEU A 192 9.23 26.32 22.51
CA LEU A 192 8.68 25.68 21.31
C LEU A 192 7.17 25.47 21.44
N LEU A 193 6.66 25.08 22.60
CA LEU A 193 5.22 24.94 22.83
C LEU A 193 4.47 26.27 22.64
N ARG A 194 5.01 27.36 23.20
CA ARG A 194 4.44 28.71 23.02
C ARG A 194 4.43 29.12 21.55
N ASP A 195 5.51 28.82 20.82
CA ASP A 195 5.58 29.09 19.39
C ASP A 195 4.61 28.21 18.59
N VAL A 196 4.41 26.94 18.95
CA VAL A 196 3.39 26.07 18.34
C VAL A 196 2.00 26.69 18.49
N GLU A 197 1.65 27.16 19.69
CA GLU A 197 0.38 27.85 19.93
C GLU A 197 0.24 29.14 19.10
N HIS A 198 1.31 29.93 19.01
CA HIS A 198 1.35 31.12 18.17
C HIS A 198 1.13 30.79 16.69
N GLN A 199 1.77 29.73 16.19
CA GLN A 199 1.61 29.29 14.82
C GLN A 199 0.22 28.69 14.55
N LYS A 200 -0.42 28.05 15.54
CA LYS A 200 -1.84 27.64 15.48
C LYS A 200 -2.75 28.86 15.34
N LYS A 201 -2.54 29.91 16.14
CA LYS A 201 -3.31 31.18 16.06
C LYS A 201 -3.12 31.90 14.73
N LYS A 202 -1.90 31.91 14.19
CA LYS A 202 -1.58 32.43 12.83
C LYS A 202 -2.15 31.57 11.69
N GLY A 203 -2.78 30.44 12.00
CA GLY A 203 -3.27 29.48 11.00
C GLY A 203 -2.16 28.81 10.20
N LYS A 204 -0.91 28.78 10.68
CA LYS A 204 0.17 28.00 10.05
C LYS A 204 0.14 26.53 10.47
N LEU A 205 -0.54 26.23 11.57
CA LEU A 205 -0.80 24.88 12.06
C LEU A 205 -2.30 24.66 12.25
N ILE A 206 -2.71 23.39 12.24
CA ILE A 206 -4.08 23.00 12.54
C ILE A 206 -4.28 23.14 14.06
N PRO A 207 -5.35 23.83 14.52
CA PRO A 207 -5.65 23.92 15.94
C PRO A 207 -6.17 22.57 16.45
N LEU A 208 -5.25 21.72 16.89
CA LEU A 208 -5.53 20.44 17.53
C LEU A 208 -5.40 20.61 19.05
N SER A 209 -6.41 20.17 19.78
CA SER A 209 -6.36 20.01 21.24
C SER A 209 -5.64 18.71 21.57
N THR A 210 -4.33 18.67 21.38
CA THR A 210 -3.49 17.61 21.95
C THR A 210 -3.27 17.96 23.41
N LYS A 211 -3.85 17.18 24.33
CA LYS A 211 -3.42 17.24 25.73
C LYS A 211 -2.01 16.66 25.76
N PRO A 212 -1.00 17.41 26.26
CA PRO A 212 0.31 16.83 26.52
C PRO A 212 0.19 15.69 27.55
#